data_AF-A0A1F3PHD3-F1
#
_entry.id   AF-A0A1F3PHD3-F1
#
_cell.length_a   1.000
_cell.length_b   1.000
_cell.length_c   1.000
_cell.angle_alpha   90.00
_cell.angle_beta   90.00
_cell.angle_gamma   90.00
#
_symmetry.space_group_name_H-M   'P 1'
#
loop_
_entity.id
_entity.type
_entity.pdbx_description
1 polymer ?
#
loop_
_entity_poly.entity_id
_entity_poly.type
_entity_poly.pdbx_seq_one_letter_code
_entity_poly.pdbx_strand_id
1 'polypeptide(L)'
;MKNLFLIFFYLFISISYGQDNADSAKVYSIGEVEVKPEFPGGDGALIDYLLKINFNDIFEECMIFTFYYSFEIDTNGKAQNITMLRKREDCMELFNNLEKQLITIFSEMPNWTPGMILGKKVRVKYTVPLRIHPG
;
A
#
# COMPACT_ATOMS: atom_id res chain seq x y z
N MET A 1 -48.45 -24.43 -30.38
CA MET A 1 -47.35 -23.44 -30.41
C MET A 1 -47.25 -22.73 -29.05
N LYS A 2 -46.93 -23.45 -27.96
CA LYS A 2 -46.90 -22.86 -26.60
C LYS A 2 -45.60 -23.15 -25.83
N ASN A 3 -44.69 -23.92 -26.42
CA ASN A 3 -43.45 -24.37 -25.76
C ASN A 3 -42.18 -23.76 -26.39
N LEU A 4 -42.31 -22.81 -27.32
CA LEU A 4 -41.15 -22.20 -27.98
C LEU A 4 -40.72 -20.85 -27.34
N PHE A 5 -41.59 -20.25 -26.51
CA PHE A 5 -41.29 -18.96 -25.87
C PHE A 5 -40.46 -19.07 -24.58
N LEU A 6 -40.39 -20.27 -23.97
CA LEU A 6 -39.67 -20.50 -22.71
C LEU A 6 -38.15 -20.67 -22.89
N ILE A 7 -37.67 -20.93 -24.11
CA ILE A 7 -36.24 -21.11 -24.38
C ILE A 7 -35.52 -19.75 -24.53
N PHE A 8 -36.24 -18.71 -24.95
CA PHE A 8 -35.65 -17.37 -25.12
C PHE A 8 -35.40 -16.65 -23.80
N PHE A 9 -36.12 -17.01 -22.73
CA PHE A 9 -35.94 -16.41 -21.40
C PHE A 9 -34.75 -17.00 -20.63
N TYR A 10 -34.30 -18.19 -21.00
CA TYR A 10 -33.15 -18.86 -20.37
C TYR A 10 -31.78 -18.42 -20.93
N LEU A 11 -31.76 -17.73 -22.08
CA LEU A 11 -30.53 -17.24 -22.71
C LEU A 11 -30.10 -15.84 -22.24
N PHE A 12 -30.90 -15.16 -21.41
CA PHE A 12 -30.57 -13.82 -20.90
C PHE A 12 -29.92 -13.81 -19.50
N ILE A 13 -29.86 -14.95 -18.81
CA ILE A 13 -29.29 -15.02 -17.44
C ILE A 13 -27.76 -15.21 -17.45
N SER A 14 -27.16 -15.48 -18.62
CA SER A 14 -25.73 -15.77 -18.74
C SER A 14 -24.88 -14.58 -19.20
N ILE A 15 -25.32 -13.33 -18.94
CA ILE A 15 -24.35 -12.22 -18.93
C ILE A 15 -23.70 -12.25 -17.55
N SER A 16 -22.86 -13.28 -17.35
CA SER A 16 -21.81 -13.20 -16.35
C SER A 16 -20.99 -11.96 -16.68
N TYR A 17 -21.11 -10.92 -15.86
CA TYR A 17 -20.11 -9.88 -15.81
C TYR A 17 -18.81 -10.55 -15.35
N GLY A 18 -18.07 -11.14 -16.29
CA GLY A 18 -16.65 -11.35 -16.12
C GLY A 18 -16.05 -9.96 -16.03
N GLN A 19 -15.87 -9.46 -14.80
CA GLN A 19 -15.03 -8.29 -14.62
C GLN A 19 -13.62 -8.70 -15.03
N ASP A 20 -13.22 -8.24 -16.20
CA ASP A 20 -11.85 -8.32 -16.68
C ASP A 20 -10.91 -7.88 -15.56
N ASN A 21 -9.87 -8.70 -15.34
CA ASN A 21 -8.83 -8.58 -14.33
C ASN A 21 -7.91 -7.34 -14.49
N ALA A 22 -8.39 -6.28 -15.16
CA ALA A 22 -7.65 -5.05 -15.40
C ALA A 22 -7.61 -4.12 -14.17
N ASP A 23 -8.63 -4.18 -13.30
CA ASP A 23 -8.69 -3.36 -12.06
C ASP A 23 -7.66 -3.83 -11.02
N SER A 24 -7.40 -5.14 -11.02
CA SER A 24 -6.07 -5.77 -10.92
C SER A 24 -4.89 -4.84 -10.64
N ALA A 25 -4.48 -4.13 -11.69
CA ALA A 25 -3.20 -3.45 -11.78
C ALA A 25 -3.22 -2.06 -11.14
N LYS A 26 -4.39 -1.41 -11.06
CA LYS A 26 -4.46 0.02 -10.73
C LYS A 26 -4.15 0.26 -9.24
N VAL A 27 -3.29 1.23 -9.00
CA VAL A 27 -2.94 1.70 -7.66
C VAL A 27 -3.45 3.13 -7.53
N TYR A 28 -4.34 3.34 -6.57
CA TYR A 28 -4.98 4.63 -6.32
C TYR A 28 -4.16 5.44 -5.31
N SER A 29 -4.18 6.76 -5.42
CA SER A 29 -3.65 7.64 -4.39
C SER A 29 -4.65 7.73 -3.23
N ILE A 30 -4.16 8.04 -2.03
CA ILE A 30 -5.02 8.15 -0.83
C ILE A 30 -6.19 9.15 -0.96
N GLY A 31 -6.06 10.17 -1.82
CA GLY A 31 -7.11 11.16 -2.09
C GLY A 31 -8.16 10.72 -3.10
N GLU A 32 -7.94 9.60 -3.78
CA GLU A 32 -8.84 9.07 -4.84
C GLU A 32 -9.78 7.96 -4.31
N VAL A 33 -9.66 7.60 -3.03
CA VAL A 33 -10.46 6.53 -2.40
C VAL A 33 -11.50 7.08 -1.43
N GLU A 34 -12.62 6.39 -1.32
CA GLU A 34 -13.72 6.74 -0.39
C GLU A 34 -13.39 6.31 1.04
N VAL A 35 -12.82 5.12 1.19
CA VAL A 35 -12.30 4.59 2.45
C VAL A 35 -10.79 4.49 2.33
N LYS A 36 -10.07 5.12 3.25
CA LYS A 36 -8.60 5.08 3.29
C LYS A 36 -8.11 3.77 3.91
N PRO A 37 -6.94 3.26 3.49
CA PRO A 37 -6.29 2.20 4.22
C PRO A 37 -5.96 2.64 5.64
N GLU A 38 -6.09 1.73 6.60
CA GLU A 38 -5.85 2.02 8.02
C GLU A 38 -4.98 0.94 8.67
N PHE A 39 -3.93 1.35 9.36
CA PHE A 39 -3.07 0.46 10.13
C PHE A 39 -3.85 -0.11 11.32
N PRO A 40 -3.60 -1.35 11.77
CA PRO A 40 -4.25 -1.88 12.96
C PRO A 40 -3.99 -1.02 14.20
N GLY A 41 -5.04 -0.42 14.75
CA GLY A 41 -4.95 0.54 15.86
C GLY A 41 -4.79 2.01 15.41
N GLY A 42 -4.92 2.29 14.12
CA GLY A 42 -4.91 3.63 13.54
C GLY A 42 -3.52 4.26 13.41
N ASP A 43 -3.51 5.55 13.06
CA ASP A 43 -2.29 6.31 12.76
C ASP A 43 -1.31 6.36 13.94
N GLY A 44 -1.81 6.41 15.18
CA GLY A 44 -0.97 6.40 16.38
C GLY A 44 -0.17 5.10 16.53
N ALA A 45 -0.84 3.95 16.33
CA ALA A 45 -0.19 2.64 16.38
C ALA A 45 0.83 2.46 15.24
N LEU A 46 0.57 3.05 14.07
CA LEU A 46 1.55 3.09 12.98
C LEU A 46 2.79 3.88 13.39
N ILE A 47 2.62 5.07 13.99
CA ILE A 47 3.73 5.88 14.48
C ILE A 47 4.55 5.09 15.51
N ASP A 48 3.89 4.45 16.47
CA ASP A 48 4.56 3.63 17.50
C ASP A 48 5.30 2.43 16.90
N TYR A 49 4.74 1.79 15.86
CA TYR A 49 5.40 0.72 15.11
C TYR A 49 6.68 1.24 14.43
N LEU A 50 6.57 2.39 13.76
CA LEU A 50 7.66 3.01 13.02
C LEU A 50 8.78 3.54 13.93
N LEU A 51 8.45 4.08 15.11
CA LEU A 51 9.43 4.60 16.09
C LEU A 51 10.27 3.50 16.73
N LYS A 52 9.79 2.25 16.75
CA LYS A 52 10.58 1.10 17.24
C LYS A 52 11.67 0.67 16.27
N ILE A 53 11.64 1.17 15.05
CA ILE A 53 12.66 0.86 14.05
C ILE A 53 13.92 1.63 14.40
N ASN A 54 14.97 0.89 14.78
CA ASN A 54 16.27 1.45 15.06
C ASN A 54 17.21 1.23 13.86
N PHE A 55 17.92 2.29 13.46
CA PHE A 55 18.90 2.25 12.37
C PHE A 55 20.27 2.60 12.94
N ASN A 56 21.12 1.59 13.05
CA ASN A 56 22.44 1.74 13.70
C ASN A 56 23.51 2.32 12.76
N ASP A 57 23.26 2.38 11.45
CA ASP A 57 24.26 2.72 10.43
C ASP A 57 23.98 4.07 9.75
N ILE A 58 23.69 5.12 10.53
CA ILE A 58 23.45 6.46 9.97
C ILE A 58 24.69 7.32 10.12
N PHE A 59 25.24 7.78 9.00
CA PHE A 59 26.34 8.74 8.99
C PHE A 59 25.83 10.15 9.30
N GLU A 60 26.51 10.85 10.20
CA GLU A 60 26.15 12.21 10.63
C GLU A 60 26.03 13.20 9.45
N GLU A 61 26.87 13.07 8.44
CA GLU A 61 26.92 13.93 7.24
C GLU A 61 25.69 13.75 6.31
N CYS A 62 25.00 12.62 6.47
CA CYS A 62 23.80 12.27 5.72
C CYS A 62 22.51 12.46 6.53
N MET A 63 22.57 13.19 7.66
CA MET A 63 21.45 13.43 8.58
C MET A 63 20.28 14.17 7.92
N ILE A 64 19.43 13.40 7.24
CA ILE A 64 18.03 13.76 7.01
C ILE A 64 17.25 13.14 8.16
N PHE A 65 16.72 13.98 9.05
CA PHE A 65 15.95 13.49 10.19
C PHE A 65 14.58 12.93 9.81
N THR A 66 14.03 13.32 8.65
CA THR A 66 12.70 12.89 8.19
C THR A 66 12.75 12.43 6.74
N PHE A 67 12.52 11.14 6.54
CA PHE A 67 12.41 10.54 5.22
C PHE A 67 10.94 10.35 4.86
N TYR A 68 10.63 10.46 3.57
CA TYR A 68 9.30 10.14 3.06
C TYR A 68 9.35 8.78 2.37
N TYR A 69 8.53 7.86 2.83
CA TYR A 69 8.41 6.53 2.24
C TYR A 69 7.06 6.36 1.59
N SER A 70 7.08 5.95 0.32
CA SER A 70 5.88 5.57 -0.42
C SER A 70 5.81 4.06 -0.47
N PHE A 71 4.64 3.50 -0.20
CA PHE A 71 4.39 2.06 -0.27
C PHE A 71 2.95 1.82 -0.68
N GLU A 72 2.62 0.60 -1.05
CA GLU A 72 1.30 0.21 -1.52
C GLU A 72 0.65 -0.71 -0.49
N ILE A 73 -0.61 -0.43 -0.13
CA ILE A 73 -1.47 -1.36 0.57
C ILE A 73 -2.28 -2.11 -0.48
N ASP A 74 -2.14 -3.43 -0.51
CA ASP A 74 -2.89 -4.28 -1.44
C ASP A 74 -4.36 -4.49 -0.98
N THR A 75 -5.14 -5.21 -1.77
CA THR A 75 -6.54 -5.51 -1.46
C THR A 75 -6.72 -6.47 -0.28
N ASN A 76 -5.64 -7.12 0.19
CA ASN A 76 -5.61 -7.96 1.38
C ASN A 76 -5.09 -7.21 2.63
N GLY A 77 -4.70 -5.94 2.48
CA GLY A 77 -4.13 -5.14 3.55
C GLY A 77 -2.62 -5.31 3.74
N LYS A 78 -1.92 -5.99 2.84
CA LYS A 78 -0.46 -6.14 2.90
C LYS A 78 0.24 -4.88 2.39
N ALA A 79 1.22 -4.41 3.16
CA ALA A 79 2.12 -3.36 2.74
C ALA A 79 3.24 -3.95 1.85
N GLN A 80 3.48 -3.33 0.70
CA GLN A 80 4.48 -3.78 -0.28
C GLN A 80 5.01 -2.61 -1.12
N ASN A 81 5.96 -2.89 -2.02
CA ASN A 81 6.48 -1.92 -2.99
C ASN A 81 6.96 -0.61 -2.33
N ILE A 82 7.65 -0.73 -1.19
CA ILE A 82 8.21 0.44 -0.50
C ILE A 82 9.30 1.09 -1.34
N THR A 83 9.32 2.42 -1.34
CA THR A 83 10.32 3.25 -2.00
C THR A 83 10.59 4.49 -1.17
N MET A 84 11.86 4.80 -0.95
CA MET A 84 12.28 6.06 -0.35
C MET A 84 12.25 7.20 -1.37
N LEU A 85 11.55 8.28 -1.03
CA LEU A 85 11.45 9.47 -1.86
C LEU A 85 12.58 10.46 -1.53
N ARG A 86 12.95 11.29 -2.52
CA ARG A 86 13.88 12.43 -2.35
C ARG A 86 15.27 12.04 -1.80
N LYS A 87 15.82 10.94 -2.29
CA LYS A 87 17.21 10.53 -2.01
C LYS A 87 18.18 11.60 -2.51
N ARG A 88 19.17 11.95 -1.68
CA ARG A 88 20.36 12.70 -2.12
C ARG A 88 21.39 11.77 -2.75
N GLU A 89 22.10 12.26 -3.76
CA GLU A 89 23.07 11.46 -4.50
C GLU A 89 24.34 11.17 -3.67
N ASP A 90 24.78 12.13 -2.86
CA ASP A 90 25.94 12.04 -1.97
C ASP A 90 25.80 10.99 -0.84
N CYS A 91 24.59 10.52 -0.59
CA CYS A 91 24.26 9.56 0.47
C CYS A 91 23.57 8.30 -0.07
N MET A 92 23.72 8.00 -1.36
CA MET A 92 23.00 6.92 -2.03
C MET A 92 23.26 5.54 -1.40
N GLU A 93 24.49 5.26 -0.97
CA GLU A 93 24.84 3.98 -0.34
C GLU A 93 24.05 3.76 0.97
N LEU A 94 24.00 4.78 1.83
CA LEU A 94 23.20 4.77 3.04
C LEU A 94 21.72 4.53 2.72
N PHE A 95 21.16 5.25 1.74
CA PHE A 95 19.75 5.12 1.39
C PHE A 95 19.40 3.73 0.85
N ASN A 96 20.30 3.11 0.09
CA ASN A 96 20.10 1.76 -0.42
C ASN A 96 20.14 0.71 0.70
N ASN A 97 21.02 0.88 1.70
CA ASN A 97 21.07 -0.02 2.87
C ASN A 97 19.82 0.13 3.74
N LEU A 98 19.39 1.38 3.97
CA LEU A 98 18.18 1.71 4.71
C LEU A 98 16.92 1.14 4.03
N GLU A 99 16.79 1.30 2.72
CA GLU A 99 15.65 0.79 1.95
C GLU A 99 15.54 -0.75 2.00
N LYS A 100 16.66 -1.47 1.99
CA LYS A 100 16.67 -2.95 2.15
C LYS A 100 16.09 -3.38 3.50
N GLN A 101 16.50 -2.73 4.59
CA GLN A 101 15.98 -3.03 5.92
C GLN A 101 14.49 -2.70 6.01
N LEU A 102 14.08 -1.58 5.41
CA LEU A 102 12.68 -1.16 5.37
C LEU A 102 11.78 -2.10 4.58
N ILE A 103 12.27 -2.67 3.46
CA ILE A 103 11.52 -3.70 2.71
C ILE A 103 11.14 -4.84 3.64
N THR A 104 12.08 -5.34 4.44
CA THR A 104 11.82 -6.40 5.41
C THR A 104 10.79 -5.97 6.46
N ILE A 105 11.01 -4.83 7.12
CA ILE A 105 10.13 -4.35 8.20
C ILE A 105 8.69 -4.07 7.72
N PHE A 106 8.54 -3.49 6.51
CA PHE A 106 7.23 -3.22 5.94
C PHE A 106 6.54 -4.51 5.48
N SER A 107 7.29 -5.51 5.01
CA SER A 107 6.70 -6.82 4.67
C SER A 107 6.18 -7.58 5.89
N GLU A 108 6.74 -7.30 7.08
CA GLU A 108 6.35 -7.87 8.37
C GLU A 108 5.23 -7.09 9.08
N MET A 109 4.79 -5.95 8.50
CA MET A 109 3.69 -5.19 9.07
C MET A 109 2.43 -6.04 9.22
N PRO A 110 1.64 -5.81 10.29
CA PRO A 110 0.35 -6.43 10.41
C PRO A 110 -0.56 -5.99 9.25
N ASN A 111 -1.52 -6.83 8.88
CA ASN A 111 -2.41 -6.53 7.76
C ASN A 111 -3.25 -5.30 8.09
N TRP A 112 -3.22 -4.32 7.20
CA TRP A 112 -4.02 -3.12 7.24
C TRP A 112 -5.47 -3.41 6.86
N THR A 113 -6.37 -2.51 7.25
CA THR A 113 -7.65 -2.40 6.57
C THR A 113 -7.39 -1.81 5.19
N PRO A 114 -7.80 -2.46 4.09
CA PRO A 114 -7.55 -1.97 2.74
C PRO A 114 -8.44 -0.77 2.41
N GLY A 115 -8.01 0.05 1.45
CA GLY A 115 -8.83 1.13 0.92
C GLY A 115 -10.00 0.62 0.09
N MET A 116 -11.05 1.43 -0.05
CA MET A 116 -12.26 1.05 -0.81
C MET A 116 -12.78 2.19 -1.68
N ILE A 117 -13.35 1.80 -2.83
CA ILE A 117 -14.14 2.65 -3.73
C ILE A 117 -15.40 1.88 -4.08
N LEU A 118 -16.58 2.49 -3.93
CA LEU A 118 -17.88 1.88 -4.26
C LEU A 118 -18.06 0.48 -3.64
N GLY A 119 -17.62 0.32 -2.39
CA GLY A 119 -17.70 -0.96 -1.67
C GLY A 119 -16.69 -2.04 -2.11
N LYS A 120 -15.80 -1.75 -3.07
CA LYS A 120 -14.76 -2.69 -3.53
C LYS A 120 -13.40 -2.33 -2.94
N LYS A 121 -12.67 -3.33 -2.46
CA LYS A 121 -11.29 -3.17 -1.99
C LYS A 121 -10.37 -2.84 -3.16
N VAL A 122 -9.51 -1.85 -2.99
CA VAL A 122 -8.58 -1.37 -4.02
C VAL A 122 -7.16 -1.24 -3.46
N ARG A 123 -6.16 -1.29 -4.35
CA ARG A 123 -4.78 -1.04 -3.95
C ARG A 123 -4.54 0.45 -3.83
N VAL A 124 -3.87 0.87 -2.75
CA VAL A 124 -3.68 2.29 -2.46
C VAL A 124 -2.22 2.57 -2.19
N LYS A 125 -1.66 3.55 -2.90
CA LYS A 125 -0.36 4.15 -2.57
C LYS A 125 -0.53 5.05 -1.37
N TYR A 126 0.22 4.73 -0.32
CA TYR A 126 0.29 5.45 0.94
C TYR A 126 1.67 6.09 1.07
N THR A 127 1.78 7.25 1.71
CA THR A 127 3.07 7.90 1.94
C THR A 127 3.14 8.43 3.36
N VAL A 128 4.18 8.05 4.09
CA VAL A 128 4.41 8.47 5.48
C VAL A 128 5.76 9.16 5.63
N PRO A 129 5.85 10.19 6.49
CA PRO A 129 7.12 10.62 7.03
C PRO A 129 7.57 9.64 8.12
N LEU A 130 8.78 9.13 8.02
CA LEU A 130 9.44 8.38 9.09
C LEU A 130 10.62 9.21 9.57
N ARG A 131 10.59 9.55 10.86
CA ARG A 131 11.70 10.21 11.52
C ARG A 131 12.69 9.18 12.01
N ILE A 132 13.93 9.32 11.59
CA ILE A 132 15.01 8.49 12.09
C ILE A 132 15.87 9.34 13.00
N HIS A 133 16.08 8.87 14.22
CA HIS A 133 17.00 9.48 15.17
C HIS A 133 18.31 8.70 15.12
N PRO A 134 19.47 9.37 15.00
CA PRO A 134 20.74 8.73 15.26
C PRO A 134 20.76 8.27 16.72
N GLY A 135 21.16 7.01 16.93
CA GLY A 135 21.35 6.42 18.26
C GLY A 135 22.59 6.97 18.97
#